data_AF-A0A8S0S4X1-F1
#
_entry.id   AF-A0A8S0S4X1-F1
#
_cell.length_a   1.000
_cell.length_b   1.000
_cell.length_c   1.000
_cell.angle_alpha   90.00
_cell.angle_beta   90.00
_cell.angle_gamma   90.00
#
_symmetry.space_group_name_H-M   'P 1'
#
loop_
_entity.id
_entity.type
_entity.pdbx_description
1 polymer ?
#
loop_
_entity_poly.entity_id
_entity_poly.type
_entity_poly.pdbx_seq_one_letter_code
_entity_poly.pdbx_strand_id
1 'polypeptide(L)'
;MVHLIIFRATADVFNKFKDSQGKFEDSFIGDVLGLLSLYEAAHFGVHGEEILEEALKFSTSHLGSMIRQVSNSLSRQVSDALEMPIHKTLTRLVCFVKLHSVYMHLYIGKIYLLSTVNCRWWKALEFGKKLPFARDRLVECYFWILRVYFEPQYSLARKILTKVIAMASTINDIYDVYGTIDELKLFTDAIEICLSNLRKIQAYFEEAKWTYNKYTPTFEEYIKVALVTSGYMLLSTTSLVGMGELVTKEAFDWISSEPLSVRASSMIARLMDDMVGRGFEQKITTAECYIKEKGLQKKMHLLYFKHKS
;
A
#
# COMPACT_ATOMS: atom_id res chain seq x y z
N MET A 1 -1.99 -9.36 22.12
CA MET A 1 -2.52 -9.78 20.80
C MET A 1 -3.84 -9.06 20.61
N VAL A 2 -3.83 -7.87 20.00
CA VAL A 2 -5.09 -7.15 19.72
C VAL A 2 -5.60 -7.68 18.39
N HIS A 3 -6.57 -8.60 18.45
CA HIS A 3 -7.43 -8.84 17.32
C HIS A 3 -8.34 -7.61 17.21
N LEU A 4 -8.16 -6.77 16.20
CA LEU A 4 -9.22 -5.87 15.78
C LEU A 4 -10.35 -6.77 15.26
N ILE A 5 -11.30 -7.05 16.15
CA ILE A 5 -12.55 -7.70 15.77
C ILE A 5 -13.38 -6.60 15.09
N ILE A 6 -13.87 -6.88 13.89
CA ILE A 6 -14.73 -5.95 13.15
C ILE A 6 -16.09 -5.91 13.87
N PHE A 7 -16.23 -5.00 14.83
CA PHE A 7 -17.52 -4.59 15.37
C PHE A 7 -17.86 -3.23 14.78
N ARG A 8 -19.09 -3.10 14.27
CA ARG A 8 -19.61 -1.79 13.87
C ARG A 8 -20.03 -1.05 15.13
N ALA A 9 -19.14 -0.22 15.65
CA ALA A 9 -19.47 0.77 16.68
C ALA A 9 -19.99 2.04 16.02
N THR A 10 -20.97 2.71 16.62
CA THR A 10 -21.46 4.00 16.13
C THR A 10 -20.52 5.11 16.62
N ALA A 11 -20.19 6.05 15.73
CA ALA A 11 -19.36 7.20 16.08
C ALA A 11 -20.04 8.10 17.14
N ASP A 12 -21.35 7.97 17.33
CA ASP A 12 -22.13 8.67 18.37
C ASP A 12 -21.62 8.43 19.79
N VAL A 13 -20.86 7.36 20.03
CA VAL A 13 -20.20 7.10 21.32
C VAL A 13 -19.30 8.27 21.75
N PHE A 14 -18.81 9.07 20.80
CA PHE A 14 -17.98 10.24 21.06
C PHE A 14 -18.77 11.51 21.43
N ASN A 15 -20.10 11.53 21.27
CA ASN A 15 -20.93 12.68 21.65
C ASN A 15 -20.85 13.00 23.15
N LYS A 16 -20.55 12.00 23.99
CA LYS A 16 -20.35 12.19 25.44
C LYS A 16 -19.14 13.05 25.81
N PHE A 17 -18.24 13.31 24.84
CA PHE A 17 -17.07 14.17 25.02
C PHE A 17 -17.28 15.56 24.40
N LYS A 18 -18.50 15.88 23.97
CA LYS A 18 -18.86 17.17 23.41
C LYS A 18 -19.63 18.03 24.42
N ASP A 19 -19.39 19.34 24.36
CA ASP A 19 -20.10 20.36 25.12
C ASP A 19 -21.53 20.59 24.56
N SER A 20 -22.28 21.49 25.22
CA SER A 20 -23.63 21.88 24.78
C SER A 20 -23.67 22.61 23.42
N GLN A 21 -22.52 23.07 22.92
CA GLN A 21 -22.37 23.69 21.60
C GLN A 21 -21.97 22.66 20.52
N GLY A 22 -21.83 21.38 20.90
CA GLY A 22 -21.45 20.30 20.01
C GLY A 22 -19.96 20.28 19.67
N LYS A 23 -19.08 20.90 20.46
CA LYS A 23 -17.61 20.84 20.28
C LYS A 23 -16.96 19.93 21.31
N PHE A 24 -15.85 19.28 20.95
CA PHE A 24 -15.07 18.51 21.92
C PHE A 24 -14.62 19.37 23.10
N GLU A 25 -14.85 18.89 24.33
CA GLU A 25 -14.54 19.66 25.53
C GLU A 25 -13.04 19.77 25.77
N ASP A 26 -12.60 20.99 26.11
CA ASP A 26 -11.21 21.28 26.48
C ASP A 26 -10.80 20.67 27.84
N SER A 27 -11.78 20.18 28.63
CA SER A 27 -11.59 19.53 29.93
C SER A 27 -10.67 18.30 29.85
N PHE A 28 -10.63 17.62 28.70
CA PHE A 28 -9.85 16.41 28.46
C PHE A 28 -8.45 16.65 27.90
N ILE A 29 -8.03 17.91 27.68
CA ILE A 29 -6.73 18.23 27.07
C ILE A 29 -5.57 17.73 27.94
N GLY A 30 -5.74 17.71 29.27
CA GLY A 30 -4.73 17.18 30.20
C GLY A 30 -4.51 15.66 30.08
N ASP A 31 -5.47 14.92 29.54
CA ASP A 31 -5.36 13.47 29.34
C ASP A 31 -4.76 13.15 27.96
N VAL A 32 -3.42 13.21 27.89
CA VAL A 32 -2.66 12.94 26.67
C VAL A 32 -2.91 11.52 26.14
N LEU A 33 -3.09 10.54 27.02
CA LEU A 33 -3.35 9.15 26.61
C LEU A 33 -4.77 9.00 26.04
N GLY A 34 -5.74 9.68 26.64
CA GLY A 34 -7.11 9.79 26.11
C GLY A 34 -7.14 10.46 24.73
N LEU A 35 -6.42 11.58 24.56
CA LEU A 35 -6.28 12.27 23.27
C LEU A 35 -5.61 11.40 22.21
N LEU A 36 -4.55 10.67 22.57
CA LEU A 36 -3.89 9.74 21.67
C LEU A 36 -4.82 8.60 21.26
N SER A 37 -5.60 8.07 22.20
CA SER A 37 -6.60 7.02 21.91
C SER A 37 -7.72 7.55 21.00
N LEU A 38 -8.19 8.77 21.22
CA LEU A 38 -9.17 9.45 20.37
C LEU A 38 -8.62 9.67 18.96
N TYR A 39 -7.37 10.13 18.84
CA TYR A 39 -6.68 10.29 17.56
C TYR A 39 -6.65 8.98 16.77
N GLU A 40 -6.21 7.90 17.40
CA GLU A 40 -6.10 6.59 16.76
C GLU A 40 -7.47 6.00 16.38
N ALA A 41 -8.50 6.25 17.18
CA ALA A 41 -9.86 5.82 16.88
C ALA A 41 -10.52 6.62 15.76
N ALA A 42 -10.33 7.95 15.73
CA ALA A 42 -10.91 8.85 14.73
C ALA A 42 -10.46 8.50 13.30
N HIS A 43 -9.27 7.93 13.20
CA HIS A 43 -8.65 7.40 12.00
C HIS A 43 -9.36 6.17 11.39
N PHE A 44 -10.31 5.54 12.11
CA PHE A 44 -11.18 4.48 11.56
C PHE A 44 -12.47 5.02 10.93
N GLY A 45 -12.66 6.34 10.92
CA GLY A 45 -13.89 6.94 10.41
C GLY A 45 -14.12 6.71 8.92
N VAL A 46 -15.39 6.57 8.55
CA VAL A 46 -15.81 6.49 7.15
C VAL A 46 -16.41 7.81 6.66
N HIS A 47 -16.53 7.96 5.35
CA HIS A 47 -17.09 9.18 4.75
C HIS A 47 -18.50 9.46 5.29
N GLY A 48 -18.70 10.68 5.81
CA GLY A 48 -19.96 11.13 6.42
C GLY A 48 -19.95 11.09 7.95
N GLU A 49 -18.92 10.55 8.60
CA GLU A 49 -18.78 10.59 10.06
C GLU A 49 -18.10 11.89 10.53
N GLU A 50 -18.81 13.01 10.43
CA GLU A 50 -18.31 14.35 10.78
C GLU A 50 -17.69 14.42 12.19
N ILE A 51 -18.25 13.67 13.15
CA ILE A 51 -17.75 13.61 14.53
C ILE A 51 -16.32 13.07 14.61
N LEU A 52 -15.94 12.12 13.74
CA LEU A 52 -14.59 11.56 13.71
C LEU A 52 -13.63 12.48 12.96
N GLU A 53 -14.10 13.21 11.94
CA GLU A 53 -13.31 14.27 11.30
C GLU A 53 -12.99 15.40 12.29
N GLU A 54 -13.96 15.80 13.13
CA GLU A 54 -13.77 16.76 14.20
C GLU A 54 -12.85 16.22 15.30
N ALA A 55 -13.04 14.96 15.72
CA ALA A 55 -12.17 14.31 16.69
C ALA A 55 -10.72 14.26 16.21
N LEU A 56 -10.51 13.97 14.93
CA LEU A 56 -9.19 13.93 14.33
C LEU A 56 -8.54 15.31 14.33
N LYS A 57 -9.26 16.36 13.93
CA LYS A 57 -8.76 17.75 13.99
C LYS A 57 -8.42 18.18 15.41
N PHE A 58 -9.32 17.93 16.35
CA PHE A 58 -9.17 18.28 17.76
C PHE A 58 -7.95 17.58 18.37
N SER A 59 -7.88 16.25 18.30
CA SER A 59 -6.79 15.47 18.88
C SER A 59 -5.43 15.78 18.23
N THR A 60 -5.37 15.94 16.90
CA THR A 60 -4.13 16.29 16.19
C THR A 60 -3.54 17.62 16.69
N SER A 61 -4.38 18.64 16.84
CA SER A 61 -3.94 19.97 17.28
C SER A 61 -3.34 19.94 18.69
N HIS A 62 -4.02 19.26 19.62
CA HIS A 62 -3.61 19.21 21.01
C HIS A 62 -2.40 18.29 21.22
N LEU A 63 -2.36 17.13 20.57
CA LEU A 63 -1.19 16.25 20.61
C LEU A 63 0.07 16.95 20.06
N GLY A 64 -0.06 17.73 18.99
CA GLY A 64 1.04 18.48 18.39
C GLY A 64 1.59 19.57 19.31
N SER A 65 0.74 20.26 20.08
CA SER A 65 1.18 21.32 21.00
C SER A 65 1.83 20.76 22.28
N MET A 66 1.41 19.57 22.72
CA MET A 66 1.84 18.96 23.98
C MET A 66 3.11 18.10 23.87
N ILE A 67 3.59 17.79 22.66
CA ILE A 67 4.76 16.92 22.42
C ILE A 67 6.00 17.31 23.26
N ARG A 68 6.20 18.62 23.51
CA ARG A 68 7.36 19.14 24.24
C ARG A 68 7.18 19.15 25.76
N GLN A 69 5.97 18.92 26.25
CA GLN A 69 5.59 19.07 27.66
C GLN A 69 5.45 17.71 28.38
N VAL A 70 5.39 16.61 27.62
CA VAL A 70 5.21 15.26 28.14
C VAL A 70 6.55 14.52 28.30
N SER A 71 6.54 13.41 29.05
CA SER A 71 7.74 12.58 29.25
C SER A 71 8.32 12.09 27.92
N ASN A 72 9.65 11.88 27.86
CA ASN A 72 10.35 11.48 26.63
C ASN A 72 9.73 10.22 25.97
N SER A 73 9.26 9.25 26.76
CA SER A 73 8.63 8.04 26.23
C SER A 73 7.26 8.30 25.62
N LEU A 74 6.46 9.19 26.21
CA LEU A 74 5.13 9.53 25.70
C LEU A 74 5.22 10.50 24.51
N SER A 75 6.14 11.46 24.56
CA SER A 75 6.47 12.36 23.44
C SER A 75 6.78 11.57 22.17
N ARG A 76 7.58 10.50 22.30
CA ARG A 76 7.88 9.60 21.19
C ARG A 76 6.65 8.88 20.66
N GLN A 77 5.78 8.36 21.54
CA GLN A 77 4.55 7.69 21.10
C GLN A 77 3.63 8.64 20.33
N VAL A 78 3.47 9.87 20.82
CA VAL A 78 2.67 10.89 20.15
C VAL A 78 3.29 11.29 18.81
N SER A 79 4.60 11.49 18.76
CA SER A 79 5.32 11.78 17.51
C SER A 79 5.16 10.66 16.49
N ASP A 80 5.37 9.40 16.90
CA ASP A 80 5.22 8.23 16.04
C ASP A 80 3.78 8.15 15.47
N ALA A 81 2.75 8.37 16.31
CA ALA A 81 1.35 8.32 15.90
C ALA A 81 0.97 9.46 14.93
N LEU A 82 1.43 10.69 15.21
CA LEU A 82 1.21 11.84 14.33
C LEU A 82 1.92 11.71 12.98
N GLU A 83 3.04 11.00 12.94
CA GLU A 83 3.74 10.65 11.70
C GLU A 83 2.99 9.55 10.94
N MET A 84 2.59 8.47 11.62
CA MET A 84 1.87 7.34 11.03
C MET A 84 0.91 6.69 12.04
N PRO A 85 -0.41 6.93 11.93
CA PRO A 85 -1.41 6.37 12.82
C PRO A 85 -1.40 4.85 12.83
N ILE A 86 -1.77 4.20 13.94
CA ILE A 86 -1.80 2.74 14.11
C ILE A 86 -2.62 2.02 13.04
N HIS A 87 -3.68 2.64 12.51
CA HIS A 87 -4.46 2.04 11.42
C HIS A 87 -3.75 2.12 10.06
N LYS A 88 -2.97 3.17 9.81
CA LYS A 88 -2.17 3.36 8.57
C LYS A 88 -0.82 2.66 8.67
N THR A 89 -0.31 2.47 9.89
CA THR A 89 0.74 1.51 10.15
C THR A 89 0.13 0.14 10.00
N LEU A 90 0.69 -0.69 9.13
CA LEU A 90 0.32 -2.10 9.06
C LEU A 90 0.42 -2.67 10.47
N THR A 91 -0.73 -2.95 11.10
CA THR A 91 -0.94 -3.11 12.56
C THR A 91 -0.04 -4.17 13.18
N ARG A 92 0.55 -5.03 12.34
CA ARG A 92 1.45 -6.09 12.76
C ARG A 92 2.93 -5.80 12.62
N LEU A 93 3.41 -4.79 11.88
CA LEU A 93 4.84 -4.48 11.80
C LEU A 93 5.34 -3.65 12.98
N VAL A 94 4.55 -2.66 13.43
CA VAL A 94 4.86 -1.94 14.69
C VAL A 94 4.66 -2.85 15.89
N CYS A 95 3.68 -3.74 15.90
CA CYS A 95 3.62 -4.80 16.91
C CYS A 95 4.81 -5.78 16.78
N PHE A 96 5.25 -6.13 15.57
CA PHE A 96 6.44 -6.98 15.36
C PHE A 96 7.72 -6.34 15.93
N VAL A 97 7.87 -5.02 15.73
CA VAL A 97 9.06 -4.26 16.13
C VAL A 97 8.99 -3.84 17.60
N LYS A 98 7.81 -3.45 18.13
CA LYS A 98 7.63 -2.95 19.51
C LYS A 98 7.34 -4.05 20.55
N LEU A 99 6.73 -5.20 20.21
CA LEU A 99 6.33 -6.21 21.22
C LEU A 99 7.28 -7.41 21.40
N HIS A 100 8.30 -7.62 20.57
CA HIS A 100 9.09 -8.87 20.66
C HIS A 100 10.55 -8.76 20.23
N SER A 101 11.39 -8.14 21.06
CA SER A 101 12.85 -8.31 20.95
C SER A 101 13.32 -9.75 21.22
N VAL A 102 12.47 -10.62 21.79
CA VAL A 102 12.80 -12.01 22.15
C VAL A 102 12.44 -13.04 21.06
N TYR A 103 11.43 -12.81 20.21
CA TYR A 103 11.02 -13.76 19.15
C TYR A 103 11.69 -13.54 17.79
N MET A 104 12.46 -12.46 17.62
CA MET A 104 13.23 -12.22 16.40
C MET A 104 14.20 -13.35 16.06
N HIS A 105 14.80 -14.03 17.04
CA HIS A 105 15.71 -15.14 16.77
C HIS A 105 15.00 -16.38 16.17
N LEU A 106 13.79 -16.71 16.62
CA LEU A 106 13.00 -17.83 16.09
C LEU A 106 12.32 -17.49 14.75
N TYR A 107 11.91 -16.23 14.57
CA TYR A 107 11.23 -15.77 13.35
C TYR A 107 12.21 -15.45 12.23
N ILE A 108 13.41 -14.91 12.54
CA ILE A 108 14.53 -14.84 11.59
C ILE A 108 14.81 -16.24 11.09
N GLY A 109 14.89 -17.27 11.93
CA GLY A 109 15.15 -18.65 11.49
C GLY A 109 14.12 -19.19 10.48
N LYS A 110 12.83 -18.93 10.68
CA LYS A 110 11.75 -19.32 9.74
C LYS A 110 11.66 -18.43 8.50
N ILE A 111 11.89 -17.12 8.62
CA ILE A 111 12.06 -16.19 7.49
C ILE A 111 13.29 -16.61 6.67
N TYR A 112 14.39 -17.00 7.29
CA TYR A 112 15.59 -17.53 6.65
C TYR A 112 15.27 -18.83 5.90
N LEU A 113 14.51 -19.75 6.51
CA LEU A 113 14.17 -21.02 5.86
C LEU A 113 13.20 -20.83 4.68
N LEU A 114 12.18 -19.98 4.81
CA LEU A 114 11.24 -19.64 3.74
C LEU A 114 11.89 -18.79 2.64
N SER A 115 12.79 -17.88 3.01
CA SER A 115 13.64 -17.17 2.06
C SER A 115 14.55 -18.15 1.34
N THR A 116 15.09 -19.20 1.98
CA THR A 116 15.98 -20.13 1.27
C THR A 116 15.32 -20.83 0.07
N VAL A 117 14.04 -21.19 0.11
CA VAL A 117 13.38 -21.86 -1.04
C VAL A 117 13.14 -20.88 -2.18
N ASN A 118 12.61 -19.68 -1.88
CA ASN A 118 12.43 -18.64 -2.90
C ASN A 118 13.79 -18.16 -3.44
N CYS A 119 14.81 -18.03 -2.59
CA CYS A 119 16.18 -17.71 -2.98
C CYS A 119 16.81 -18.81 -3.84
N ARG A 120 16.58 -20.10 -3.54
CA ARG A 120 17.06 -21.20 -4.40
C ARG A 120 16.40 -21.14 -5.77
N TRP A 121 15.08 -20.98 -5.82
CA TRP A 121 14.35 -20.82 -7.08
C TRP A 121 14.86 -19.61 -7.87
N TRP A 122 14.99 -18.46 -7.23
CA TRP A 122 15.46 -17.22 -7.86
C TRP A 122 16.89 -17.34 -8.40
N LYS A 123 17.81 -17.91 -7.58
CA LYS A 123 19.19 -18.19 -8.01
C LYS A 123 19.25 -19.17 -9.17
N ALA A 124 18.38 -20.18 -9.21
CA ALA A 124 18.33 -21.16 -10.29
C ALA A 124 17.88 -20.56 -11.64
N LEU A 125 17.12 -19.47 -11.62
CA LEU A 125 16.78 -18.74 -12.85
C LEU A 125 18.00 -18.02 -13.45
N GLU A 126 18.97 -17.66 -12.60
CA GLU A 126 20.17 -16.89 -12.95
C GLU A 126 19.85 -15.52 -13.59
N PHE A 127 18.74 -14.88 -13.20
CA PHE A 127 18.33 -13.59 -13.76
C PHE A 127 19.36 -12.49 -13.53
N GLY A 128 20.10 -12.48 -12.41
CA GLY A 128 21.20 -11.52 -12.23
C GLY A 128 22.29 -11.60 -13.30
N LYS A 129 22.46 -12.77 -13.96
CA LYS A 129 23.38 -12.92 -15.10
C LYS A 129 22.68 -12.71 -16.45
N LYS A 130 21.47 -13.25 -16.60
CA LYS A 130 20.73 -13.27 -17.88
C LYS A 130 20.02 -11.95 -18.18
N LEU A 131 19.61 -11.23 -17.14
CA LEU A 131 18.85 -9.98 -17.18
C LEU A 131 19.53 -8.95 -16.24
N PRO A 132 20.78 -8.54 -16.53
CA PRO A 132 21.56 -7.69 -15.62
C PRO A 132 20.97 -6.28 -15.44
N PHE A 133 20.06 -5.87 -16.32
CA PHE A 133 19.31 -4.61 -16.21
C PHE A 133 18.19 -4.67 -15.16
N ALA A 134 17.69 -5.86 -14.84
CA ALA A 134 16.57 -6.04 -13.91
C ALA A 134 17.08 -5.97 -12.47
N ARG A 135 16.33 -5.25 -11.63
CA ARG A 135 16.68 -5.05 -10.22
C ARG A 135 16.45 -6.33 -9.43
N ASP A 136 17.45 -6.78 -8.67
CA ASP A 136 17.26 -7.92 -7.75
C ASP A 136 16.49 -7.46 -6.51
N ARG A 137 15.17 -7.67 -6.53
CA ARG A 137 14.23 -7.22 -5.48
C ARG A 137 13.60 -8.36 -4.69
N LEU A 138 14.17 -9.57 -4.75
CA LEU A 138 13.52 -10.76 -4.17
C LEU A 138 13.24 -10.58 -2.67
N VAL A 139 14.18 -9.99 -1.93
CA VAL A 139 14.07 -9.80 -0.48
C VAL A 139 12.98 -8.78 -0.17
N GLU A 140 12.98 -7.63 -0.85
CA GLU A 140 11.96 -6.59 -0.74
C GLU A 140 10.57 -7.12 -1.09
N CYS A 141 10.47 -7.87 -2.19
CA CYS A 141 9.26 -8.55 -2.62
C CYS A 141 8.73 -9.50 -1.53
N TYR A 142 9.60 -10.31 -0.92
CA TYR A 142 9.21 -11.19 0.17
C TYR A 142 8.73 -10.41 1.40
N PHE A 143 9.41 -9.32 1.76
CA PHE A 143 8.98 -8.44 2.85
C PHE A 143 7.60 -7.82 2.58
N TRP A 144 7.31 -7.42 1.34
CA TRP A 144 5.98 -6.97 0.94
C TRP A 144 4.92 -8.06 1.13
N ILE A 145 5.20 -9.29 0.72
CA ILE A 145 4.24 -10.40 0.85
C ILE A 145 4.03 -10.80 2.32
N LEU A 146 5.08 -10.73 3.15
CA LEU A 146 4.95 -10.96 4.59
C LEU A 146 4.00 -9.96 5.25
N ARG A 147 3.89 -8.73 4.73
CA ARG A 147 2.95 -7.71 5.21
C ARG A 147 1.49 -8.01 4.85
N VAL A 148 1.24 -8.74 3.75
CA VAL A 148 -0.12 -9.14 3.33
C VAL A 148 -0.69 -10.18 4.29
N TYR A 149 0.08 -11.24 4.57
CA TYR A 149 -0.26 -12.23 5.59
C TYR A 149 1.00 -12.89 6.17
N PHE A 150 1.24 -12.74 7.47
CA PHE A 150 2.40 -13.36 8.13
C PHE A 150 2.06 -14.68 8.82
N GLU A 151 0.78 -15.03 8.92
CA GLU A 151 0.34 -16.19 9.68
C GLU A 151 1.01 -17.47 9.15
N PRO A 152 1.62 -18.32 10.02
CA PRO A 152 2.44 -19.43 9.58
C PRO A 152 1.77 -20.41 8.60
N GLN A 153 0.45 -20.63 8.73
CA GLN A 153 -0.33 -21.52 7.88
C GLN A 153 -0.35 -21.09 6.39
N TYR A 154 -0.23 -19.79 6.10
CA TYR A 154 -0.22 -19.27 4.73
C TYR A 154 1.17 -19.28 4.09
N SER A 155 2.05 -20.19 4.53
CA SER A 155 3.41 -20.30 4.00
C SER A 155 3.46 -20.62 2.51
N LEU A 156 2.52 -21.42 1.99
CA LEU A 156 2.42 -21.72 0.56
C LEU A 156 1.98 -20.50 -0.24
N ALA A 157 0.91 -19.82 0.18
CA ALA A 157 0.46 -18.58 -0.42
C ALA A 157 1.60 -17.54 -0.48
N ARG A 158 2.36 -17.37 0.61
CA ARG A 158 3.51 -16.46 0.64
C ARG A 158 4.57 -16.84 -0.40
N LYS A 159 4.88 -18.13 -0.54
CA LYS A 159 5.85 -18.61 -1.54
C LYS A 159 5.38 -18.27 -2.95
N ILE A 160 4.13 -18.59 -3.29
CA ILE A 160 3.56 -18.36 -4.62
C ILE A 160 3.54 -16.86 -4.92
N LEU A 161 2.97 -16.06 -4.02
CA LEU A 161 2.81 -14.62 -4.23
C LEU A 161 4.17 -13.91 -4.34
N THR A 162 5.19 -14.34 -3.59
CA THR A 162 6.56 -13.80 -3.69
C THR A 162 7.16 -14.03 -5.08
N LYS A 163 6.95 -15.21 -5.68
CA LYS A 163 7.43 -15.50 -7.03
C LYS A 163 6.71 -14.63 -8.06
N VAL A 164 5.39 -14.47 -7.93
CA VAL A 164 4.59 -13.65 -8.84
C VAL A 164 5.00 -12.19 -8.79
N ILE A 165 5.17 -11.60 -7.60
CA ILE A 165 5.60 -10.20 -7.49
C ILE A 165 7.04 -10.00 -8.01
N ALA A 166 7.96 -10.95 -7.79
CA ALA A 166 9.33 -10.87 -8.30
C ALA A 166 9.37 -10.93 -9.84
N MET A 167 8.59 -11.84 -10.45
CA MET A 167 8.44 -11.91 -11.90
C MET A 167 7.79 -10.63 -12.46
N ALA A 168 6.73 -10.13 -11.82
CA ALA A 168 6.07 -8.90 -12.22
C ALA A 168 7.01 -7.69 -12.15
N SER A 169 7.89 -7.62 -11.14
CA SER A 169 8.93 -6.58 -11.04
C SER A 169 9.96 -6.68 -12.16
N THR A 170 10.34 -7.90 -12.56
CA THR A 170 11.29 -8.10 -13.67
C THR A 170 10.67 -7.67 -15.00
N ILE A 171 9.41 -8.03 -15.24
CA ILE A 171 8.65 -7.60 -16.43
C ILE A 171 8.51 -6.08 -16.45
N ASN A 172 8.22 -5.46 -15.31
CA ASN A 172 8.16 -4.01 -15.18
C ASN A 172 9.48 -3.34 -15.64
N ASP A 173 10.64 -3.87 -15.22
CA ASP A 173 11.96 -3.35 -15.66
C ASP A 173 12.20 -3.53 -17.17
N ILE A 174 11.65 -4.59 -17.77
CA ILE A 174 11.68 -4.77 -19.24
C ILE A 174 10.95 -3.62 -19.93
N TYR A 175 9.74 -3.27 -19.50
CA TYR A 175 8.95 -2.19 -20.12
C TYR A 175 9.49 -0.78 -19.84
N ASP A 176 10.05 -0.57 -18.65
CA ASP A 176 10.38 0.79 -18.18
C ASP A 176 11.80 1.23 -18.51
N VAL A 177 12.74 0.29 -18.53
CA VAL A 177 14.18 0.60 -18.55
C VAL A 177 14.86 0.01 -19.77
N TYR A 178 14.53 -1.22 -20.14
CA TYR A 178 15.34 -1.99 -21.06
C TYR A 178 14.79 -2.04 -22.49
N GLY A 179 13.53 -2.42 -22.65
CA GLY A 179 12.97 -2.75 -23.95
C GLY A 179 12.73 -1.52 -24.82
N THR A 180 13.08 -1.63 -26.10
CA THR A 180 12.66 -0.67 -27.12
C THR A 180 11.20 -0.90 -27.50
N ILE A 181 10.52 0.12 -28.06
CA ILE A 181 9.10 -0.02 -28.44
C ILE A 181 8.85 -1.21 -29.38
N ASP A 182 9.75 -1.46 -30.34
CA ASP A 182 9.62 -2.58 -31.27
C ASP A 182 9.76 -3.94 -30.57
N GLU A 183 10.71 -4.06 -29.63
CA GLU A 183 10.88 -5.28 -28.83
C GLU A 183 9.72 -5.48 -27.85
N LEU A 184 9.24 -4.41 -27.20
CA LEU A 184 8.12 -4.45 -26.28
C LEU A 184 6.82 -4.84 -26.98
N LYS A 185 6.64 -4.45 -28.24
CA LYS A 185 5.53 -4.92 -29.06
C LYS A 185 5.60 -6.43 -29.25
N LEU A 186 6.73 -6.94 -29.72
CA LEU A 186 6.94 -8.39 -29.91
C LEU A 186 6.75 -9.18 -28.61
N PHE A 187 7.26 -8.64 -27.50
CA PHE A 187 7.10 -9.24 -26.18
C PHE A 187 5.64 -9.26 -25.73
N THR A 188 4.91 -8.15 -25.94
CA THR A 188 3.48 -8.04 -25.64
C THR A 188 2.68 -9.07 -26.43
N ASP A 189 2.88 -9.11 -27.75
CA ASP A 189 2.18 -10.02 -28.67
C ASP A 189 2.43 -11.49 -28.27
N ALA A 190 3.68 -11.85 -27.92
CA ALA A 190 4.02 -13.20 -27.49
C ALA A 190 3.31 -13.61 -26.19
N ILE A 191 3.23 -12.71 -25.21
CA ILE A 191 2.56 -13.00 -23.93
C ILE A 191 1.03 -13.10 -24.11
N GLU A 192 0.44 -12.29 -24.97
CA GLU A 192 -1.00 -12.37 -25.27
C GLU A 192 -1.40 -13.73 -25.83
N ILE A 193 -0.58 -14.27 -26.74
CA ILE A 193 -0.79 -15.60 -27.32
C ILE A 193 -0.68 -16.70 -26.27
N CYS A 194 0.31 -16.61 -25.37
CA CYS A 194 0.59 -17.69 -24.42
C CYS A 194 -0.29 -17.68 -23.16
N LEU A 195 -0.76 -16.51 -22.71
CA LEU A 195 -1.41 -16.34 -21.40
C LEU A 195 -2.82 -15.73 -21.48
N SER A 196 -3.44 -15.74 -22.67
CA SER A 196 -4.82 -15.31 -22.91
C SER A 196 -5.10 -13.88 -22.43
N ASN A 197 -4.52 -12.89 -23.12
CA ASN A 197 -4.80 -11.46 -22.90
C ASN A 197 -4.61 -10.99 -21.46
N LEU A 198 -3.37 -11.07 -20.96
CA LEU A 198 -3.00 -10.44 -19.70
C LEU A 198 -3.10 -8.91 -19.83
N ARG A 199 -4.24 -8.35 -19.38
CA ARG A 199 -4.53 -6.90 -19.34
C ARG A 199 -3.35 -6.05 -18.83
N LYS A 200 -2.54 -6.60 -17.92
CA LYS A 200 -1.36 -5.91 -17.36
C LYS A 200 -0.26 -5.64 -18.39
N ILE A 201 0.00 -6.56 -19.30
CA ILE A 201 1.05 -6.44 -20.32
C ILE A 201 0.66 -5.39 -21.35
N GLN A 202 -0.61 -5.38 -21.76
CA GLN A 202 -1.17 -4.32 -22.61
C GLN A 202 -1.06 -2.94 -21.95
N ALA A 203 -1.38 -2.86 -20.66
CA ALA A 203 -1.29 -1.61 -19.91
C ALA A 203 0.16 -1.11 -19.77
N TYR A 204 1.12 -2.01 -19.55
CA TYR A 204 2.55 -1.65 -19.57
C TYR A 204 3.00 -1.15 -20.94
N PHE A 205 2.55 -1.78 -22.02
CA PHE A 205 2.86 -1.31 -23.37
C PHE A 205 2.25 0.07 -23.65
N GLU A 206 1.06 0.36 -23.12
CA GLU A 206 0.45 1.69 -23.21
C GLU A 206 1.27 2.76 -22.49
N GLU A 207 1.74 2.50 -21.26
CA GLU A 207 2.63 3.42 -20.53
C GLU A 207 3.96 3.65 -21.27
N ALA A 208 4.54 2.58 -21.85
CA ALA A 208 5.75 2.68 -22.65
C ALA A 208 5.54 3.57 -23.88
N LYS A 209 4.41 3.42 -24.59
CA LYS A 209 4.04 4.30 -25.73
C LYS A 209 3.87 5.74 -25.30
N TRP A 210 3.26 6.02 -24.15
CA TRP A 210 3.13 7.39 -23.65
C TRP A 210 4.50 8.02 -23.40
N THR A 211 5.40 7.28 -22.76
CA THR A 211 6.76 7.72 -22.47
C THR A 211 7.55 7.96 -23.76
N TYR A 212 7.51 7.02 -24.70
CA TYR A 212 8.21 7.12 -26.00
C TYR A 212 7.73 8.33 -26.81
N ASN A 213 6.40 8.52 -26.92
CA ASN A 213 5.82 9.62 -27.68
C ASN A 213 5.83 10.96 -26.93
N LYS A 214 6.35 11.01 -25.69
CA LYS A 214 6.26 12.16 -24.78
C LYS A 214 4.83 12.67 -24.62
N TYR A 215 3.86 11.76 -24.67
CA TYR A 215 2.46 12.05 -24.51
C TYR A 215 2.10 12.03 -23.03
N THR A 216 1.60 13.15 -22.49
CA THR A 216 1.04 13.18 -21.14
C THR A 216 -0.48 12.96 -21.23
N PRO A 217 -1.03 11.83 -20.76
CA PRO A 217 -2.48 11.61 -20.73
C PRO A 217 -3.19 12.58 -19.78
N THR A 218 -4.52 12.66 -19.89
CA THR A 218 -5.35 13.26 -18.82
C THR A 218 -5.31 12.39 -17.57
N PHE A 219 -5.70 12.94 -16.40
CA PHE A 219 -5.77 12.14 -15.18
C PHE A 219 -6.72 10.93 -15.33
N GLU A 220 -7.86 11.11 -16.01
CA GLU A 220 -8.82 10.04 -16.23
C GLU A 220 -8.29 8.93 -17.15
N GLU A 221 -7.58 9.30 -18.22
CA GLU A 221 -6.91 8.34 -19.11
C GLU A 221 -5.80 7.59 -18.36
N TYR A 222 -4.96 8.32 -17.65
CA TYR A 222 -3.86 7.77 -16.87
C TYR A 222 -4.35 6.75 -15.86
N ILE A 223 -5.33 7.11 -15.03
CA ILE A 223 -5.72 6.26 -13.90
C ILE A 223 -6.30 4.92 -14.33
N LYS A 224 -6.97 4.86 -15.50
CA LYS A 224 -7.49 3.60 -16.06
C LYS A 224 -6.37 2.59 -16.34
N VAL A 225 -5.24 3.07 -16.87
CA VAL A 225 -4.06 2.24 -17.17
C VAL A 225 -3.25 1.99 -15.89
N ALA A 226 -3.00 3.05 -15.12
CA ALA A 226 -2.18 3.04 -13.92
C ALA A 226 -2.71 2.08 -12.84
N LEU A 227 -4.03 1.94 -12.71
CA LEU A 227 -4.63 0.97 -11.78
C LEU A 227 -4.31 -0.48 -12.18
N VAL A 228 -4.22 -0.77 -13.48
CA VAL A 228 -3.88 -2.11 -13.98
C VAL A 228 -2.36 -2.37 -13.83
N THR A 229 -1.52 -1.41 -14.22
CA THR A 229 -0.05 -1.53 -14.14
C THR A 229 0.46 -1.56 -12.70
N SER A 230 -0.26 -0.96 -11.73
CA SER A 230 0.01 -1.09 -10.29
C SER A 230 0.12 -2.55 -9.84
N GLY A 231 -0.53 -3.48 -10.55
CA GLY A 231 -0.50 -4.90 -10.26
C GLY A 231 -1.26 -5.31 -9.00
N TYR A 232 -1.93 -4.39 -8.29
CA TYR A 232 -2.63 -4.72 -7.06
C TYR A 232 -3.78 -5.70 -7.28
N MET A 233 -4.51 -5.59 -8.38
CA MET A 233 -5.55 -6.57 -8.74
C MET A 233 -4.95 -7.96 -8.95
N LEU A 234 -3.87 -8.06 -9.73
CA LEU A 234 -3.12 -9.31 -9.94
C LEU A 234 -2.65 -9.91 -8.62
N LEU A 235 -2.04 -9.10 -7.76
CA LEU A 235 -1.54 -9.54 -6.45
C LEU A 235 -2.67 -9.97 -5.54
N SER A 236 -3.79 -9.24 -5.53
CA SER A 236 -4.97 -9.57 -4.70
C SER A 236 -5.59 -10.90 -5.14
N THR A 237 -5.80 -11.12 -6.44
CA THR A 237 -6.29 -12.41 -6.97
C THR A 237 -5.32 -13.55 -6.69
N THR A 238 -4.02 -13.32 -6.92
CA THR A 238 -2.98 -14.33 -6.63
C THR A 238 -2.87 -14.61 -5.13
N SER A 239 -3.20 -13.65 -4.28
CA SER A 239 -3.08 -13.78 -2.83
C SER A 239 -3.96 -14.89 -2.26
N LEU A 240 -5.08 -15.20 -2.94
CA LEU A 240 -5.98 -16.30 -2.63
C LEU A 240 -5.35 -17.67 -2.97
N VAL A 241 -4.43 -17.71 -3.94
CA VAL A 241 -3.80 -18.96 -4.37
C VAL A 241 -2.88 -19.49 -3.25
N GLY A 242 -3.14 -20.72 -2.81
CA GLY A 242 -2.36 -21.37 -1.76
C GLY A 242 -2.83 -21.05 -0.33
N MET A 243 -3.99 -20.41 -0.17
CA MET A 243 -4.66 -20.23 1.14
C MET A 243 -5.46 -21.46 1.61
N GLY A 244 -5.46 -22.56 0.84
CA GLY A 244 -6.10 -23.82 1.22
C GLY A 244 -7.62 -23.79 1.05
N GLU A 245 -8.34 -24.51 1.92
CA GLU A 245 -9.80 -24.70 1.86
C GLU A 245 -10.62 -23.41 2.12
N LEU A 246 -9.97 -22.32 2.55
CA LEU A 246 -10.62 -21.03 2.76
C LEU A 246 -11.07 -20.34 1.47
N VAL A 247 -10.54 -20.76 0.31
CA VAL A 247 -10.77 -20.09 -0.96
C VAL A 247 -11.74 -20.90 -1.80
N THR A 248 -12.89 -20.30 -2.04
CA THR A 248 -13.96 -20.89 -2.84
C THR A 248 -14.02 -20.25 -4.23
N LYS A 249 -14.81 -20.82 -5.13
CA LYS A 249 -15.07 -20.21 -6.44
C LYS A 249 -15.68 -18.81 -6.27
N GLU A 250 -16.56 -18.65 -5.29
CA GLU A 250 -17.21 -17.37 -4.98
C GLU A 250 -16.20 -16.31 -4.55
N ALA A 251 -15.11 -16.69 -3.87
CA ALA A 251 -14.03 -15.76 -3.55
C ALA A 251 -13.30 -15.26 -4.81
N PHE A 252 -13.07 -16.15 -5.79
CA PHE A 252 -12.49 -15.78 -7.08
C PHE A 252 -13.45 -14.96 -7.95
N ASP A 253 -14.74 -15.29 -7.95
CA ASP A 253 -15.76 -14.51 -8.67
C ASP A 253 -15.91 -13.11 -8.05
N TRP A 254 -15.91 -13.02 -6.71
CA TRP A 254 -15.98 -11.75 -6.00
C TRP A 254 -14.77 -10.86 -6.32
N ILE A 255 -13.54 -11.38 -6.25
CA ILE A 255 -12.35 -10.55 -6.53
C ILE A 255 -12.26 -10.16 -8.01
N SER A 256 -12.67 -11.05 -8.91
CA SER A 256 -12.69 -10.80 -10.36
C SER A 256 -13.75 -9.79 -10.77
N SER A 257 -14.77 -9.55 -9.93
CA SER A 257 -15.75 -8.47 -10.10
C SER A 257 -15.17 -7.08 -9.82
N GLU A 258 -13.90 -6.98 -9.43
CA GLU A 258 -13.19 -5.75 -9.11
C GLU A 258 -13.91 -4.92 -8.03
N PRO A 259 -14.11 -5.48 -6.82
CA PRO A 259 -14.91 -4.86 -5.78
C PRO A 259 -14.29 -3.53 -5.35
N LEU A 260 -15.14 -2.62 -4.86
CA LEU A 260 -14.74 -1.26 -4.46
C LEU A 260 -13.54 -1.23 -3.52
N SER A 261 -13.43 -2.18 -2.58
CA SER A 261 -12.31 -2.29 -1.66
C SER A 261 -10.97 -2.56 -2.36
N VAL A 262 -10.95 -3.44 -3.36
CA VAL A 262 -9.73 -3.76 -4.12
C VAL A 262 -9.38 -2.62 -5.08
N ARG A 263 -10.39 -1.97 -5.68
CA ARG A 263 -10.18 -0.77 -6.51
C ARG A 263 -9.62 0.40 -5.70
N ALA A 264 -10.18 0.67 -4.51
CA ALA A 264 -9.68 1.69 -3.61
C ALA A 264 -8.25 1.38 -3.13
N SER A 265 -7.97 0.12 -2.79
CA SER A 265 -6.61 -0.32 -2.42
C SER A 265 -5.61 -0.13 -3.56
N SER A 266 -6.00 -0.46 -4.79
CA SER A 266 -5.17 -0.27 -5.99
C SER A 266 -4.90 1.22 -6.25
N MET A 267 -5.89 2.08 -6.03
CA MET A 267 -5.76 3.53 -6.13
C MET A 267 -4.74 4.06 -5.12
N ILE A 268 -4.91 3.73 -3.83
CA ILE A 268 -3.99 4.13 -2.76
C ILE A 268 -2.56 3.68 -3.09
N ALA A 269 -2.41 2.42 -3.50
CA ALA A 269 -1.11 1.87 -3.84
C ALA A 269 -0.44 2.59 -5.01
N ARG A 270 -1.16 2.82 -6.12
CA ARG A 270 -0.62 3.52 -7.29
C ARG A 270 -0.18 4.94 -6.93
N LEU A 271 -1.00 5.64 -6.15
CA LEU A 271 -0.70 7.00 -5.69
C LEU A 271 0.53 7.05 -4.79
N MET A 272 0.63 6.13 -3.83
CA MET A 272 1.80 6.04 -2.96
C MET A 272 3.07 5.70 -3.74
N ASP A 273 2.99 4.78 -4.71
CA ASP A 273 4.11 4.38 -5.55
C ASP A 273 4.57 5.54 -6.45
N ASP A 274 3.65 6.28 -7.07
CA ASP A 274 3.97 7.50 -7.84
C ASP A 274 4.65 8.58 -6.98
N MET A 275 4.19 8.76 -5.74
CA MET A 275 4.76 9.75 -4.84
C MET A 275 6.21 9.43 -4.48
N VAL A 276 6.52 8.15 -4.27
CA VAL A 276 7.88 7.68 -3.93
C VAL A 276 8.77 7.63 -5.17
N GLY A 277 8.25 7.20 -6.32
CA GLY A 277 8.99 7.10 -7.58
C GLY A 277 9.29 8.44 -8.24
N ARG A 278 8.57 9.51 -7.87
CA ARG A 278 8.72 10.84 -8.45
C ARG A 278 10.17 11.36 -8.38
N GLY A 279 10.74 11.65 -9.55
CA GLY A 279 12.10 12.19 -9.68
C GLY A 279 13.20 11.13 -9.76
N PHE A 280 12.88 9.85 -9.52
CA PHE A 280 13.76 8.72 -9.76
C PHE A 280 13.38 7.94 -11.01
N GLU A 281 12.08 7.88 -11.33
CA GLU A 281 11.56 7.17 -12.49
C GLU A 281 11.41 8.11 -13.70
N GLN A 282 11.77 7.62 -14.89
CA GLN A 282 11.55 8.33 -16.17
C GLN A 282 10.15 8.04 -16.73
N LYS A 283 9.13 8.02 -15.86
CA LYS A 283 7.77 7.61 -16.21
C LYS A 283 6.75 8.64 -15.77
N ILE A 284 5.62 8.64 -16.49
CA ILE A 284 4.51 9.53 -16.21
C ILE A 284 3.88 9.13 -14.87
N THR A 285 3.76 10.11 -13.99
CA THR A 285 3.16 9.95 -12.65
C THR A 285 1.82 10.67 -12.55
N THR A 286 1.01 10.29 -11.57
CA THR A 286 -0.23 11.01 -11.21
C THR A 286 0.00 12.52 -11.07
N ALA A 287 1.12 12.92 -10.47
CA ALA A 287 1.44 14.33 -10.24
C ALA A 287 1.61 15.11 -11.56
N GLU A 288 2.22 14.51 -12.58
CA GLU A 288 2.44 15.16 -13.88
C GLU A 288 1.13 15.31 -14.66
N CYS A 289 0.30 14.27 -14.66
CA CYS A 289 -1.05 14.33 -15.24
C CYS A 289 -1.90 15.44 -14.57
N TYR A 290 -1.85 15.52 -13.24
CA TYR A 290 -2.59 16.52 -12.48
C TYR A 290 -2.10 17.96 -12.74
N ILE A 291 -0.78 18.15 -12.80
CA ILE A 291 -0.17 19.46 -13.11
C ILE A 291 -0.60 19.94 -14.50
N LYS A 292 -0.59 19.05 -15.51
CA LYS A 292 -1.04 19.37 -16.86
C LYS A 292 -2.51 19.81 -16.89
N GLU A 293 -3.39 19.08 -16.20
CA GLU A 293 -4.83 19.33 -16.25
C GLU A 293 -5.23 20.62 -15.51
N LYS A 294 -4.60 20.92 -14.37
CA LYS A 294 -4.94 22.09 -13.56
C LYS A 294 -4.07 23.32 -13.82
N GLY A 295 -3.06 23.22 -14.68
CA GLY A 295 -2.12 24.32 -14.97
C GLY A 295 -1.31 24.77 -13.75
N LEU A 296 -1.20 23.94 -12.71
CA LEU A 296 -0.64 24.32 -11.41
C LEU A 296 0.89 24.15 -11.39
N GLN A 297 1.63 25.24 -11.17
CA GLN A 297 3.08 25.16 -10.95
C GLN A 297 3.42 24.50 -9.59
N LYS A 298 4.12 23.37 -9.67
CA LYS A 298 5.14 22.80 -8.74
C LYS A 298 4.89 22.71 -7.22
N LYS A 299 3.71 23.00 -6.66
CA LYS A 299 3.42 22.75 -5.23
C LYS A 299 2.29 21.74 -5.02
N MET A 300 2.45 20.54 -5.56
CA MET A 300 1.73 19.35 -5.07
C MET A 300 2.56 18.68 -3.97
N HIS A 301 2.78 19.41 -2.87
CA HIS A 301 3.12 18.76 -1.61
C HIS A 301 1.83 18.71 -0.77
N LEU A 302 1.39 17.49 -0.45
CA LEU A 302 0.50 17.17 0.68
C LEU A 302 -1.00 17.56 0.62
N LEU A 303 -1.46 18.43 -0.28
CA LEU A 303 -2.81 19.01 -0.15
C LEU A 303 -3.99 18.11 -0.57
N TYR A 304 -3.82 17.16 -1.50
CA TYR A 304 -4.96 16.34 -1.96
C TYR A 304 -5.30 15.17 -1.01
N PHE A 305 -4.34 14.67 -0.22
CA PHE A 305 -4.55 13.49 0.64
C PHE A 305 -4.75 13.80 2.13
N LYS A 306 -4.44 15.02 2.59
CA LYS A 306 -4.76 15.43 3.98
C LYS A 306 -6.25 15.71 4.22
N HIS A 307 -7.06 15.86 3.18
CA HIS A 307 -8.46 16.31 3.31
C HIS A 307 -9.52 15.23 3.06
N LYS A 308 -9.15 14.00 2.65
CA LYS A 308 -10.14 12.94 2.35
C LYS A 308 -9.70 11.51 2.70
N SER A 309 -8.80 11.32 3.68
CA SER A 309 -8.53 10.00 4.28
C SER A 309 -8.68 10.05 5.78
#